data_AF-A0A1M5G381-F1
#
_entry.id   AF-A0A1M5G381-F1
#
_cell.length_a   1.000
_cell.length_b   1.000
_cell.length_c   1.000
_cell.angle_alpha   90.00
_cell.angle_beta   90.00
_cell.angle_gamma   90.00
#
_symmetry.space_group_name_H-M   'P 1'
#
loop_
_entity.id
_entity.type
_entity.pdbx_description
1 polymer ?
#
loop_
_entity_poly.entity_id
_entity_poly.type
_entity_poly.pdbx_seq_one_letter_code
_entity_poly.pdbx_strand_id
1 'polypeptide(L)' 'MSVAVTIAVGVNTDGRREVLGMAIGASEVEPLWTKFLRDLVRRGLSGVKLVISDAHEGIKAATARVLSTT' A
#
# COMPACT_ATOMS: atom_id res chain seq x y z
N MET A 1 18.61 11.34 10.94
CA MET A 1 18.06 10.35 9.99
C MET A 1 16.62 10.76 9.71
N SER A 2 16.21 10.86 8.44
CA SER A 2 14.82 11.22 8.11
C SER A 2 13.90 10.01 8.29
N VAL A 3 12.67 10.25 8.75
CA VAL A 3 11.59 9.25 8.83
C VAL A 3 10.48 9.67 7.88
N ALA A 4 9.89 8.70 7.20
CA ALA A 4 8.76 8.91 6.31
C ALA A 4 7.49 8.29 6.91
N VAL A 5 6.35 8.93 6.63
CA VAL A 5 5.04 8.39 6.93
C VAL A 5 4.41 7.94 5.62
N THR A 6 4.10 6.65 5.54
CA THR A 6 3.34 6.05 4.45
C THR A 6 1.87 5.99 4.84
N ILE A 7 0.98 6.49 3.98
CA ILE A 7 -0.48 6.41 4.19
C ILE A 7 -1.10 5.76 2.95
N ALA A 8 -1.90 4.71 3.17
CA ALA A 8 -2.78 4.16 2.14
C ALA A 8 -4.18 4.77 2.29
N VAL A 9 -4.70 5.30 1.19
CA VAL A 9 -6.05 5.84 1.09
C VAL A 9 -6.78 5.07 0.00
N GLY A 10 -7.98 4.59 0.31
CA GLY A 10 -8.85 3.88 -0.62
C GLY A 10 -10.12 4.66 -0.92
N VAL A 11 -10.75 4.34 -2.04
CA VAL A 11 -12.16 4.64 -2.30
C VAL A 11 -12.87 3.30 -2.38
N ASN A 12 -13.86 3.09 -1.51
CA ASN A 12 -14.60 1.84 -1.43
C ASN A 12 -15.75 1.78 -2.47
N THR A 13 -16.48 0.68 -2.50
CA THR A 13 -17.58 0.44 -3.46
C THR A 13 -18.74 1.42 -3.32
N ASP A 14 -18.87 2.09 -2.18
CA ASP A 14 -19.88 3.12 -1.93
C ASP A 14 -19.40 4.52 -2.37
N GLY A 15 -18.22 4.60 -3.01
CA GLY A 15 -17.60 5.85 -3.41
C GLY A 15 -17.02 6.66 -2.26
N ARG A 16 -16.87 6.07 -1.06
CA ARG A 16 -16.36 6.77 0.12
C ARG A 16 -14.84 6.62 0.22
N ARG A 17 -14.18 7.75 0.47
CA ARG A 17 -12.74 7.78 0.77
C ARG A 17 -12.49 7.42 2.22
N GLU A 18 -11.52 6.53 2.45
CA GLU A 18 -11.11 6.12 3.79
C GLU A 18 -9.61 5.88 3.89
N VAL A 19 -9.06 6.04 5.10
CA VAL A 19 -7.68 5.67 5.40
C VAL A 19 -7.64 4.18 5.65
N LEU A 20 -6.94 3.45 4.79
CA LEU A 20 -6.81 2.00 4.89
C LEU A 20 -5.70 1.60 5.88
N GLY A 21 -4.68 2.45 6.04
CA GLY A 21 -3.59 2.19 6.99
C GLY A 21 -2.47 3.22 6.90
N MET A 22 -1.60 3.19 7.91
CA MET A 22 -0.43 4.05 8.02
C MET A 22 0.77 3.24 8.55
N ALA A 23 1.97 3.58 8.08
CA ALA A 23 3.23 3.06 8.59
C ALA A 23 4.27 4.17 8.70
N ILE A 24 5.17 4.06 9.67
CA ILE A 24 6.33 4.94 9.83
C ILE A 24 7.58 4.10 9.59
N GLY A 25 8.54 4.61 8.83
CA GLY A 25 9.79 3.91 8.63
C GLY A 25 10.89 4.75 7.98
N ALA A 26 12.06 4.12 7.81
CA ALA A 26 13.16 4.70 7.05
C ALA A 26 12.72 4.86 5.58
N SER A 27 12.98 6.04 5.01
CA SER A 27 12.60 6.40 3.65
C SER A 27 13.12 5.36 2.64
N GLU A 28 12.22 4.84 1.79
CA GLU A 28 12.54 4.22 0.48
C GLU A 28 13.14 2.80 0.41
N VAL A 29 13.01 1.95 1.43
CA VAL A 29 13.41 0.53 1.28
C VAL A 29 12.25 -0.38 0.86
N GLU A 30 12.42 -1.13 -0.23
CA GLU A 30 11.43 -2.06 -0.81
C GLU A 30 10.73 -3.01 0.20
N PRO A 31 11.43 -3.58 1.20
CA PRO A 31 10.78 -4.44 2.20
C PRO A 31 9.64 -3.74 2.98
N LEU A 32 9.69 -2.41 3.09
CA LEU A 32 8.67 -1.62 3.78
C LEU A 32 7.32 -1.69 3.06
N TRP A 33 7.31 -1.50 1.74
CA TRP A 33 6.09 -1.54 0.93
C TRP A 33 5.43 -2.92 0.95
N THR A 34 6.23 -3.98 0.77
CA THR A 34 5.71 -5.35 0.81
C THR A 34 5.12 -5.68 2.18
N LYS A 35 5.80 -5.32 3.27
CA LYS A 35 5.29 -5.55 4.63
C LYS A 35 3.98 -4.79 4.86
N PHE A 36 3.94 -3.51 4.48
CA PHE A 36 2.78 -2.65 4.63
C PHE A 36 1.56 -3.18 3.86
N LEU A 37 1.72 -3.50 2.57
CA LEU A 37 0.63 -4.04 1.75
C LEU A 37 0.13 -5.40 2.27
N ARG A 38 1.04 -6.27 2.75
CA ARG A 38 0.64 -7.55 3.36
C ARG A 38 -0.13 -7.37 4.66
N ASP A 39 0.12 -6.30 5.41
CA ASP A 39 -0.65 -5.97 6.61
C ASP A 39 -2.08 -5.56 6.23
N LEU A 40 -2.23 -4.72 5.19
CA LEU A 40 -3.55 -4.35 4.67
C LEU A 40 -4.36 -5.58 4.23
N VAL A 41 -3.76 -6.47 3.45
CA VAL A 41 -4.40 -7.72 2.98
C VAL A 41 -4.79 -8.61 4.15
N ARG A 42 -3.91 -8.76 5.15
CA ARG A 42 -4.22 -9.53 6.38
C ARG A 42 -5.40 -8.96 7.16
N ARG A 43 -5.66 -7.66 7.07
CA ARG A 43 -6.82 -7.00 7.70
C ARG A 43 -8.08 -7.03 6.83
N GLY A 44 -8.04 -7.70 5.68
CA GLY A 44 -9.20 -7.90 4.82
C GLY A 44 -9.24 -7.04 3.56
N LEU A 45 -8.20 -6.23 3.29
CA LEU A 45 -8.12 -5.52 2.01
C LEU A 45 -8.09 -6.54 0.86
N SER A 46 -9.09 -6.50 -0.01
CA SER A 46 -9.25 -7.42 -1.13
C SER A 46 -9.96 -6.72 -2.30
N GLY A 47 -9.89 -7.32 -3.49
CA GLY A 47 -10.57 -6.80 -4.68
C GLY A 47 -10.03 -5.46 -5.22
N VAL A 48 -8.79 -5.08 -4.88
CA VAL A 48 -8.16 -3.84 -5.35
C VAL A 48 -8.11 -3.80 -6.88
N LYS A 49 -8.70 -2.77 -7.50
CA LYS A 49 -8.77 -2.61 -8.96
C LYS A 49 -7.75 -1.64 -9.54
N LEU A 50 -7.29 -0.68 -8.74
CA LEU A 50 -6.36 0.36 -9.15
C LEU A 50 -5.45 0.74 -7.98
N VAL A 51 -4.16 0.89 -8.25
CA VAL A 51 -3.18 1.43 -7.32
C VAL A 51 -2.49 2.62 -7.99
N ILE A 52 -2.49 3.76 -7.31
CA ILE A 52 -1.75 4.96 -7.70
C ILE A 52 -0.65 5.17 -6.68
N SER A 53 0.58 5.37 -7.15
CA SER A 53 1.76 5.59 -6.32
C SER A 53 2.70 6.58 -7.00
N ASP A 54 3.72 7.05 -6.28
CA ASP A 54 4.75 8.00 -6.73
C ASP A 54 5.75 7.41 -7.75
N ALA A 55 5.34 6.37 -8.48
CA ALA A 55 6.11 5.67 -9.51
C ALA A 55 7.47 5.09 -9.06
N HIS A 56 7.79 5.11 -7.77
CA HIS A 56 8.98 4.46 -7.24
C HIS A 56 8.96 2.95 -7.51
N GLU A 57 10.07 2.37 -7.97
CA GLU A 57 10.09 0.98 -8.44
C GLU A 57 9.75 -0.03 -7.32
N GLY A 58 10.15 0.27 -6.08
CA GLY A 58 9.85 -0.60 -4.93
C GLY A 58 8.35 -0.77 -4.65
N ILE A 59 7.52 0.27 -4.83
CA ILE A 59 6.07 0.16 -4.59
C ILE A 59 5.36 -0.52 -5.77
N LYS A 60 5.84 -0.35 -7.00
CA LYS A 60 5.35 -1.11 -8.16
C LYS A 60 5.58 -2.61 -7.98
N ALA A 61 6.80 -3.00 -7.64
CA ALA A 61 7.16 -4.39 -7.40
C ALA A 61 6.36 -5.01 -6.23
N ALA A 62 6.23 -4.28 -5.12
CA ALA A 62 5.45 -4.72 -3.97
C ALA A 62 3.95 -4.89 -4.30
N THR A 63 3.37 -3.95 -5.06
CA THR A 63 1.98 -4.00 -5.51
C THR A 63 1.73 -5.22 -6.38
N ALA A 64 2.56 -5.43 -7.41
CA ALA A 64 2.46 -6.60 -8.28
C ALA A 64 2.62 -7.92 -7.50
N ARG A 65 3.43 -7.94 -6.44
CA ARG A 65 3.63 -9.15 -5.63
C ARG A 65 2.49 -9.44 -4.67
N VAL A 66 1.89 -8.41 -4.07
CA VAL A 66 0.97 -8.56 -2.93
C VAL A 66 -0.50 -8.43 -3.35
N LEU A 67 -0.79 -7.58 -4.33
CA LEU A 67 -2.17 -7.24 -4.72
C LEU A 67 -2.58 -7.84 -6.07
N SER A 68 -1.71 -8.60 -6.74
CA SER A 68 -2.10 -9.31 -7.96
C SER A 68 -3.25 -10.25 -7.67
N THR A 69 -4.36 -10.00 -8.36
CA THR A 69 -5.56 -10.83 -8.34
C THR A 69 -5.34 -11.98 -9.33
N THR A 70 -5.59 -13.21 -8.92
CA THR A 70 -5.76 -14.34 -9.87
C THR A 70 -7.08 -14.18 -10.59
#